data_AF-A0A1W6CMC6-F1
#
_entry.id   AF-A0A1W6CMC6-F1
#
_cell.length_a   1.000
_cell.length_b   1.000
_cell.length_c   1.000
_cell.angle_alpha   90.00
_cell.angle_beta   90.00
_cell.angle_gamma   90.00
#
_symmetry.space_group_name_H-M   'P 1'
#
loop_
_entity.id
_entity.type
_entity.pdbx_description
1 polymer ?
#
loop_
_entity_poly.entity_id
_entity_poly.type
_entity_poly.pdbx_seq_one_letter_code
_entity_poly.pdbx_strand_id
1 'polypeptide(L)'
;MSTRSLIGRENADGTVSYIYCHYDGYLSGVGTTLLAHWVDPAKVDELIALGDLSALGASIGEKHPFDRWALPEEEREKVKGWCLAYGRDREENDAAARTIHSAKAYGMVQGVQVHYLLRADGIWHVQARRFEWRPLADVIADND
;
A
#
# COMPACT_ATOMS: atom_id res chain seq x y z
N MET A 1 -3.35 -14.40 11.48
CA MET A 1 -3.51 -14.62 10.03
C MET A 1 -3.57 -13.24 9.40
N SER A 2 -2.86 -12.98 8.30
CA SER A 2 -2.86 -11.65 7.66
C SER A 2 -3.27 -11.73 6.19
N THR A 3 -3.96 -10.71 5.71
CA THR A 3 -4.23 -10.46 4.29
C THR A 3 -3.13 -9.55 3.76
N ARG A 4 -2.26 -10.08 2.92
CA ARG A 4 -1.13 -9.36 2.34
C ARG A 4 -1.55 -8.70 1.04
N SER A 5 -0.98 -7.55 0.75
CA SER A 5 -1.22 -6.84 -0.49
C SER A 5 0.06 -6.28 -1.10
N LEU A 6 -0.03 -5.93 -2.38
CA LEU A 6 0.92 -5.04 -3.04
C LEU A 6 0.22 -3.72 -3.35
N ILE A 7 0.96 -2.62 -3.23
CA ILE A 7 0.52 -1.27 -3.58
C ILE A 7 1.45 -0.76 -4.66
N GLY A 8 0.92 -0.42 -5.82
CA GLY A 8 1.70 -0.03 -7.00
C GLY A 8 1.26 1.29 -7.59
N ARG A 9 2.20 1.95 -8.27
CA ARG A 9 2.02 3.16 -9.07
C ARG A 9 2.46 2.85 -10.50
N GLU A 10 1.57 3.10 -11.47
CA GLU A 10 1.91 3.02 -12.88
C GLU A 10 2.67 4.29 -13.31
N ASN A 11 3.85 4.08 -13.91
CA ASN A 11 4.74 5.12 -14.38
C ASN A 11 4.35 5.55 -15.81
N ALA A 12 4.84 6.71 -16.23
CA ALA A 12 4.54 7.25 -17.57
C ALA A 12 5.04 6.35 -18.72
N ASP A 13 6.06 5.53 -18.48
CA ASP A 13 6.60 4.57 -19.44
C ASP A 13 5.88 3.21 -19.45
N GLY A 14 4.82 3.05 -18.64
CA GLY A 14 4.04 1.83 -18.50
C GLY A 14 4.63 0.78 -17.55
N THR A 15 5.78 1.05 -16.93
CA THR A 15 6.28 0.25 -15.82
C THR A 15 5.47 0.49 -14.55
N VAL A 16 5.58 -0.40 -13.56
CA VAL A 16 4.91 -0.26 -12.26
C VAL A 16 5.94 -0.32 -11.15
N SER A 17 6.03 0.72 -10.34
CA SER A 17 6.79 0.74 -9.10
C SER A 17 5.86 0.37 -7.94
N TYR A 18 6.26 -0.56 -7.09
CA TYR A 18 5.38 -1.12 -6.06
C TYR A 18 6.11 -1.53 -4.79
N ILE A 19 5.32 -1.59 -3.71
CA ILE A 19 5.73 -2.00 -2.37
C ILE A 19 4.81 -3.10 -1.84
N TYR A 20 5.31 -3.87 -0.89
CA TYR A 20 4.56 -4.86 -0.14
C TYR A 20 3.89 -4.25 1.10
N CYS A 21 2.68 -4.72 1.44
CA CYS A 21 2.00 -4.38 2.69
C CYS A 21 1.54 -5.66 3.40
N HIS A 22 1.96 -5.84 4.66
CA HIS A 22 1.74 -7.10 5.38
C HIS A 22 0.32 -7.28 5.89
N TYR A 23 -0.25 -6.23 6.50
CA TYR A 23 -1.52 -6.27 7.20
C TYR A 23 -2.65 -5.57 6.44
N ASP A 24 -3.87 -6.02 6.74
CA ASP A 24 -5.13 -5.39 6.36
C ASP A 24 -5.32 -5.14 4.86
N GLY A 25 -4.70 -5.95 4.01
CA GLY A 25 -4.74 -5.82 2.56
C GLY A 25 -6.10 -6.09 1.90
N TYR A 26 -7.20 -6.18 2.67
CA TYR A 26 -8.56 -6.34 2.16
C TYR A 26 -9.20 -4.98 1.83
N LEU A 27 -10.37 -5.00 1.17
CA LEU A 27 -11.03 -3.79 0.65
C LEU A 27 -11.31 -2.74 1.73
N SER A 28 -11.89 -3.14 2.86
CA SER A 28 -12.20 -2.22 3.98
C SER A 28 -10.99 -1.77 4.81
N GLY A 29 -9.79 -2.28 4.52
CA GLY A 29 -8.54 -1.89 5.16
C GLY A 29 -7.69 -1.02 4.23
N VAL A 30 -6.73 -1.62 3.54
CA VAL A 30 -5.88 -0.93 2.57
C VAL A 30 -6.71 -0.25 1.48
N GLY A 31 -7.75 -0.91 0.95
CA GLY A 31 -8.55 -0.35 -0.15
C GLY A 31 -9.20 1.00 0.19
N THR A 32 -9.98 1.06 1.26
CA THR A 32 -10.62 2.29 1.75
C THR A 32 -9.60 3.35 2.15
N THR A 33 -8.49 2.94 2.78
CA THR A 33 -7.40 3.86 3.16
C THR A 33 -6.78 4.54 1.95
N LEU A 34 -6.54 3.79 0.85
CA LEU A 34 -6.03 4.34 -0.40
C LEU A 34 -6.97 5.37 -1.02
N LEU A 35 -8.27 5.06 -1.09
CA LEU A 35 -9.27 5.99 -1.64
C LEU A 35 -9.45 7.25 -0.79
N ALA A 36 -9.33 7.14 0.54
CA ALA A 36 -9.55 8.27 1.44
C ALA A 36 -8.34 9.21 1.53
N HIS A 37 -7.11 8.69 1.42
CA HIS A 37 -5.91 9.43 1.80
C HIS A 37 -4.81 9.49 0.74
N TRP A 38 -4.83 8.59 -0.24
CA TRP A 38 -3.73 8.40 -1.21
C TRP A 38 -4.19 8.64 -2.65
N VAL A 39 -4.96 9.70 -2.88
CA VAL A 39 -5.49 10.08 -4.21
C VAL A 39 -4.55 11.01 -5.00
N ASP A 40 -3.63 11.68 -4.31
CA ASP A 40 -2.62 12.54 -4.92
C ASP A 40 -1.43 11.69 -5.41
N PRO A 41 -1.15 11.63 -6.72
CA PRO A 41 -0.02 10.88 -7.25
C PRO A 41 1.32 11.21 -6.59
N ALA A 42 1.57 12.48 -6.24
CA ALA A 42 2.83 12.87 -5.61
C ALA A 42 2.99 12.24 -4.22
N LYS A 43 1.90 12.16 -3.44
CA LYS A 43 1.90 11.44 -2.16
C LYS A 43 2.08 9.93 -2.34
N VAL A 44 1.56 9.38 -3.43
CA VAL A 44 1.76 7.96 -3.74
C VAL A 44 3.22 7.71 -4.12
N ASP A 45 3.86 8.62 -4.84
CA ASP A 45 5.30 8.50 -5.13
C ASP A 45 6.14 8.52 -3.84
N GLU A 46 5.79 9.37 -2.86
CA GLU A 46 6.40 9.34 -1.52
C GLU A 46 6.14 8.01 -0.78
N LEU A 47 4.93 7.46 -0.88
CA LEU A 47 4.58 6.16 -0.29
C LEU A 47 5.40 5.02 -0.91
N ILE A 48 5.55 5.02 -2.24
CA ILE A 48 6.39 4.03 -2.92
C ILE A 48 7.85 4.21 -2.50
N ALA A 49 8.36 5.45 -2.41
CA ALA A 49 9.72 5.73 -1.97
C ALA A 49 9.99 5.29 -0.51
N LEU A 50 8.97 5.28 0.35
CA LEU A 50 9.08 4.81 1.74
C LEU A 50 9.40 3.31 1.83
N GLY A 51 8.96 2.51 0.86
CA GLY A 51 9.23 1.08 0.79
C GLY A 51 8.16 0.19 1.43
N ASP A 52 8.50 -1.09 1.63
CA ASP A 52 7.63 -2.13 2.14
C ASP A 52 7.10 -1.79 3.55
N LEU A 53 5.81 -2.05 3.76
CA LEU A 53 5.06 -1.71 4.95
C LEU A 53 4.62 -2.96 5.73
N SER A 54 4.66 -2.83 7.04
CA SER A 54 3.89 -3.69 7.92
C SER A 54 2.41 -3.35 7.81
N ALA A 55 2.06 -2.06 7.91
CA ALA A 55 0.68 -1.59 7.81
C ALA A 55 0.62 -0.21 7.13
N LEU A 56 -0.38 -0.01 6.29
CA LEU A 56 -0.69 1.27 5.65
C LEU A 56 -1.39 2.21 6.65
N GLY A 57 -0.95 3.46 6.70
CA GLY A 57 -1.61 4.54 7.41
C GLY A 57 -2.29 5.55 6.46
N ALA A 58 -2.89 6.58 7.03
CA ALA A 58 -3.44 7.73 6.30
C ALA A 58 -2.36 8.74 5.86
N SER A 59 -1.14 8.63 6.39
CA SER A 59 -0.02 9.52 6.06
C SER A 59 1.32 8.83 6.28
N ILE A 60 2.39 9.35 5.67
CA ILE A 60 3.75 8.81 5.78
C ILE A 60 4.23 8.86 7.24
N GLY A 61 4.11 10.01 7.91
CA GLY A 61 4.65 10.22 9.25
C GLY A 61 6.17 10.33 9.28
N GLU A 62 6.74 10.26 10.48
CA GLU A 62 8.19 10.30 10.72
C GLU A 62 8.70 8.93 11.23
N LYS A 63 10.01 8.77 11.43
CA LYS A 63 10.55 7.54 12.02
C LYS A 63 10.00 7.35 13.43
N HIS A 64 9.45 6.17 13.71
CA HIS A 64 8.90 5.85 15.01
C HIS A 64 9.16 4.40 15.41
N PRO A 65 8.96 4.02 16.69
CA PRO A 65 9.17 2.65 17.14
C PRO A 65 8.28 1.67 16.38
N PHE A 66 8.86 0.56 15.92
CA PHE A 66 8.13 -0.44 15.13
C PHE A 66 7.11 -1.22 15.98
N ASP A 67 7.50 -1.58 17.20
CA ASP A 67 6.57 -2.18 18.18
C ASP A 67 5.79 -1.09 18.94
N ARG A 68 4.77 -0.54 18.27
CA ARG A 68 3.91 0.51 18.84
C ARG A 68 3.12 0.07 20.08
N TRP A 69 2.98 -1.24 20.30
CA TRP A 69 2.21 -1.78 21.42
C TRP A 69 3.03 -1.79 22.70
N ALA A 70 4.36 -1.76 22.59
CA ALA A 70 5.27 -1.54 23.70
C ALA A 70 5.33 -0.07 24.16
N LEU A 71 4.76 0.86 23.40
CA LEU A 71 4.75 2.29 23.75
C LEU A 71 3.66 2.63 24.77
N PRO A 72 3.92 3.61 25.66
CA PRO A 72 2.87 4.28 26.42
C PRO A 72 1.76 4.81 25.50
N GLU A 73 0.53 4.83 25.99
CA GLU A 73 -0.64 5.26 25.21
C GLU A 73 -0.47 6.65 24.58
N GLU A 74 0.07 7.60 25.34
CA GLU A 74 0.31 8.96 24.86
C GLU A 74 1.29 9.04 23.68
N GLU A 75 2.28 8.15 23.63
CA GLU A 75 3.24 8.08 22.51
C GLU A 75 2.63 7.34 21.32
N ARG A 76 1.88 6.27 21.59
CA ARG A 76 1.18 5.50 20.56
C ARG A 76 0.15 6.35 19.82
N GLU A 77 -0.57 7.24 20.52
CA GLU A 77 -1.54 8.13 19.89
C GLU A 77 -0.89 9.16 18.97
N LYS A 78 0.37 9.59 19.23
CA LYS A 78 1.10 10.53 18.34
C LYS A 78 1.41 9.95 16.97
N VAL A 79 1.63 8.63 16.90
CA VAL A 79 2.00 7.91 15.67
C VAL A 79 0.82 7.18 15.05
N LYS A 80 -0.38 7.38 15.59
CA LYS A 80 -1.59 6.73 15.11
C LYS A 80 -1.96 7.20 13.71
N GLY A 81 -2.25 6.25 12.83
CA GLY A 81 -2.57 6.54 11.44
C GLY A 81 -1.36 6.87 10.56
N TRP A 82 -0.14 6.80 11.08
CA TRP A 82 1.07 6.83 10.25
C TRP A 82 1.36 5.45 9.67
N CYS A 83 1.97 5.41 8.48
CA CYS A 83 2.48 4.18 7.89
C CYS A 83 3.52 3.55 8.81
N LEU A 84 3.49 2.22 8.97
CA LEU A 84 4.49 1.46 9.71
C LEU A 84 5.41 0.76 8.70
N ALA A 85 6.59 1.32 8.43
CA ALA A 85 7.48 0.92 7.34
C ALA A 85 8.64 0.04 7.82
N TYR A 86 8.91 -1.07 7.13
CA TYR A 86 9.98 -1.99 7.51
C TYR A 86 11.37 -1.33 7.42
N GLY A 87 11.64 -0.59 6.34
CA GLY A 87 12.93 0.09 6.18
C GLY A 87 13.13 1.21 7.21
N ARG A 88 12.20 2.16 7.28
CA ARG A 88 12.32 3.34 8.16
C ARG A 88 12.28 2.99 9.65
N ASP A 89 11.30 2.19 10.08
CA ASP A 89 10.96 2.01 11.50
C ASP A 89 11.62 0.76 12.11
N ARG A 90 11.91 -0.26 11.28
CA ARG A 90 12.58 -1.50 11.72
C ARG A 90 14.01 -1.65 11.20
N GLU A 91 14.48 -0.71 10.38
CA GLU A 91 15.84 -0.71 9.82
C GLU A 91 16.15 -1.94 8.94
N GLU A 92 15.13 -2.46 8.25
CA GLU A 92 15.32 -3.54 7.29
C GLU A 92 15.89 -3.01 5.97
N ASN A 93 17.02 -3.58 5.52
CA ASN A 93 17.72 -3.11 4.32
C ASN A 93 17.05 -3.56 3.00
N ASP A 94 16.23 -4.61 3.02
CA ASP A 94 15.62 -5.21 1.83
C ASP A 94 14.15 -4.81 1.63
N ALA A 95 13.78 -3.63 2.13
CA ALA A 95 12.42 -3.09 2.11
C ALA A 95 12.19 -2.04 1.01
N ALA A 96 13.12 -1.84 0.08
CA ALA A 96 12.94 -0.84 -0.98
C ALA A 96 11.85 -1.23 -2.00
N ALA A 97 11.24 -0.23 -2.64
CA ALA A 97 10.31 -0.44 -3.73
C ALA A 97 10.94 -1.22 -4.89
N ARG A 98 10.10 -1.99 -5.57
CA ARG A 98 10.46 -2.81 -6.73
C ARG A 98 9.80 -2.24 -7.97
N THR A 99 10.39 -2.42 -9.14
CA THR A 99 9.80 -1.99 -10.42
C THR A 99 9.65 -3.18 -11.36
N ILE A 100 8.51 -3.27 -12.03
CA ILE A 100 8.19 -4.32 -13.00
C ILE A 100 7.65 -3.71 -14.30
N HIS A 101 7.84 -4.42 -15.41
CA HIS A 101 7.70 -3.88 -16.75
C HIS A 101 6.25 -3.57 -17.20
N SER A 102 5.21 -3.99 -16.47
CA SER A 102 3.82 -3.68 -16.82
C SER A 102 2.81 -3.96 -15.70
N ALA A 103 1.64 -3.33 -15.75
CA ALA A 103 0.49 -3.65 -14.90
C ALA A 103 0.03 -5.12 -15.01
N LYS A 104 0.17 -5.73 -16.21
CA LYS A 104 -0.15 -7.14 -16.42
C LYS A 104 0.80 -8.05 -15.64
N ALA A 105 2.11 -7.78 -15.71
CA ALA A 105 3.10 -8.53 -14.96
C ALA A 105 2.98 -8.29 -13.46
N TYR A 106 2.69 -7.06 -13.05
CA TYR A 106 2.41 -6.72 -11.66
C TYR A 106 1.26 -7.55 -11.07
N GLY A 107 0.13 -7.66 -11.76
CA GLY A 107 -1.00 -8.49 -11.32
C GLY A 107 -0.73 -10.01 -11.28
N MET A 108 0.41 -10.47 -11.83
CA MET A 108 0.83 -11.86 -11.75
C MET A 108 1.77 -12.14 -10.57
N VAL A 109 2.20 -11.13 -9.82
CA VAL A 109 3.06 -11.34 -8.65
C VAL A 109 2.31 -12.21 -7.63
N GLN A 110 2.98 -13.26 -7.17
CA GLN A 110 2.42 -14.25 -6.24
C GLN A 110 2.81 -13.94 -4.79
N GLY A 111 2.19 -14.62 -3.83
CA GLY A 111 2.51 -14.48 -2.40
C GLY A 111 1.70 -13.40 -1.67
N VAL A 112 0.78 -12.73 -2.37
CA VAL A 112 -0.19 -11.79 -1.83
C VAL A 112 -1.61 -12.15 -2.24
N GLN A 113 -2.60 -11.62 -1.52
CA GLN A 113 -4.01 -11.88 -1.80
C GLN A 113 -4.63 -10.79 -2.69
N VAL A 114 -4.11 -9.55 -2.62
CA VAL A 114 -4.69 -8.38 -3.28
C VAL A 114 -3.60 -7.49 -3.87
N HIS A 115 -3.83 -6.98 -5.08
CA HIS A 115 -3.00 -5.96 -5.70
C HIS A 115 -3.81 -4.68 -5.84
N TYR A 116 -3.20 -3.56 -5.44
CA TYR A 116 -3.71 -2.22 -5.66
C TYR A 116 -2.78 -1.51 -6.63
N LEU A 117 -3.34 -0.77 -7.58
CA LEU A 117 -2.58 -0.05 -8.61
C LEU A 117 -3.19 1.33 -8.86
N LEU A 118 -2.43 2.40 -8.64
CA LEU A 118 -2.78 3.74 -9.10
C LEU A 118 -2.33 3.88 -10.55
N ARG A 119 -3.30 3.85 -11.47
CA ARG A 119 -3.09 3.98 -12.91
C ARG A 119 -2.65 5.39 -13.31
N ALA A 120 -2.14 5.54 -14.52
CA ALA A 120 -1.69 6.84 -15.06
C ALA A 120 -2.79 7.92 -15.08
N ASP A 121 -4.06 7.53 -15.15
CA ASP A 121 -5.24 8.42 -15.08
C ASP A 121 -5.58 8.92 -13.67
N GLY A 122 -4.84 8.47 -12.64
CA GLY A 122 -5.08 8.82 -11.25
C GLY A 122 -6.18 8.00 -10.56
N ILE A 123 -6.65 6.90 -11.17
CA ILE A 123 -7.70 6.05 -10.62
C ILE A 123 -7.09 4.79 -10.00
N TRP A 124 -7.41 4.55 -8.73
CA TRP A 124 -7.06 3.31 -8.05
C TRP A 124 -7.84 2.14 -8.64
N HIS A 125 -7.11 1.08 -8.98
CA HIS A 125 -7.64 -0.20 -9.39
C HIS A 125 -7.23 -1.29 -8.40
N VAL A 126 -8.06 -2.33 -8.31
CA VAL A 126 -7.81 -3.49 -7.46
C VAL A 126 -7.96 -4.78 -8.25
N GLN A 127 -7.12 -5.74 -7.89
CA GLN A 127 -7.19 -7.10 -8.37
C GLN A 127 -7.02 -8.07 -7.18
N ALA A 128 -8.09 -8.75 -6.80
CA ALA A 128 -8.02 -9.94 -5.94
C ALA A 128 -8.07 -11.19 -6.83
N ARG A 129 -7.39 -12.28 -6.46
CA ARG A 129 -7.50 -13.63 -7.08
C ARG A 129 -7.80 -13.68 -8.61
N ARG A 130 -6.79 -13.57 -9.47
CA ARG A 130 -6.86 -13.77 -10.95
C ARG A 130 -8.00 -13.04 -11.71
N PHE A 131 -8.72 -12.12 -11.07
CA PHE A 131 -9.71 -11.29 -11.75
C PHE A 131 -9.03 -10.23 -12.64
N GLU A 132 -9.79 -9.58 -13.50
CA GLU A 132 -9.34 -8.40 -14.23
C GLU A 132 -9.19 -7.20 -13.28
N TRP A 133 -8.41 -6.21 -13.69
CA TRP A 133 -8.30 -4.94 -12.95
C TRP A 133 -9.65 -4.21 -12.97
N ARG A 134 -10.18 -3.87 -11.80
CA ARG A 134 -11.41 -3.07 -11.67
C ARG A 134 -11.15 -1.79 -10.90
N PRO A 135 -11.85 -0.68 -11.19
CA PRO A 135 -11.79 0.52 -10.35
C PRO A 135 -12.14 0.17 -8.91
N LEU A 136 -11.29 0.59 -7.97
CA LEU A 136 -11.41 0.23 -6.55
C LEU A 136 -12.69 0.80 -5.92
N ALA A 137 -13.08 2.02 -6.31
CA ALA A 137 -14.30 2.66 -5.84
C ALA A 137 -15.55 1.83 -6.19
N ASP A 138 -15.64 1.34 -7.42
CA ASP A 138 -16.75 0.49 -7.87
C ASP A 138 -16.80 -0.82 -7.08
N VAL A 139 -15.63 -1.45 -6.88
CA VAL A 139 -15.56 -2.71 -6.14
C VAL A 139 -15.96 -2.54 -4.68
N ILE A 140 -15.61 -1.42 -4.03
CA ILE A 140 -16.05 -1.16 -2.65
C ILE A 140 -17.57 -0.92 -2.61
N ALA A 141 -18.11 -0.11 -3.51
CA ALA A 141 -19.54 0.18 -3.56
C ALA A 141 -20.41 -1.07 -3.82
N ASP A 142 -19.91 -2.04 -4.59
CA ASP A 142 -20.59 -3.32 -4.84
C ASP A 142 -20.65 -4.25 -3.60
N ASN A 143 -19.82 -4.00 -2.57
CA ASN A 143 -19.69 -4.86 -1.38
C ASN A 143 -20.27 -4.24 -0.10
N ASP A 144 -20.82 -3.02 -0.17
CA ASP A 144 -21.54 -2.35 0.92
C ASP A 144 -23.05 -2.65 0.87
#